data_AF-A0AAU0TTY9-F1
#
_entry.id   AF-A0AAU0TTY9-F1
#
_cell.length_a   1.000
_cell.length_b   1.000
_cell.length_c   1.000
_cell.angle_alpha   90.00
_cell.angle_beta   90.00
_cell.angle_gamma   90.00
#
_symmetry.space_group_name_H-M   'P 1'
#
loop_
_entity.id
_entity.type
_entity.pdbx_description
1 polymer ?
#
loop_
_entity_poly.entity_id
_entity_poly.type
_entity_poly.pdbx_seq_one_letter_code
_entity_poly.pdbx_strand_id
1 'polypeptide(L)'
;MSDLWSVLPNIIVVVWSFLNIVFMLYLDVKKLDILEKYLEGSKWVLDAQTVFGGGIVGRNLRLHVVFGIILLPTPCYWRGLADRDAGNKIPKALRAIVLVGYTSFLMNFLAVFIV
;
A
#
# COMPACT_ATOMS: atom_id res chain seq x y z
N MET A 1 22.67 31.88 -11.02
CA MET A 1 23.11 30.47 -11.01
C MET A 1 22.87 29.76 -9.68
N SER A 2 22.57 30.48 -8.58
CA SER A 2 22.22 29.92 -7.27
C SER A 2 20.82 29.29 -7.22
N ASP A 3 19.87 29.79 -8.01
CA ASP A 3 18.48 29.35 -7.91
C ASP A 3 18.24 27.97 -8.49
N LEU A 4 18.98 27.56 -9.53
CA LEU A 4 18.78 26.25 -10.17
C LEU A 4 19.09 25.10 -9.20
N TRP A 5 20.10 25.27 -8.35
CA TRP A 5 20.54 24.26 -7.39
C TRP A 5 19.58 24.08 -6.21
N SER A 6 18.79 25.10 -5.86
CA SER A 6 17.76 25.00 -4.81
C SER A 6 16.45 24.36 -5.30
N VAL A 7 16.16 24.41 -6.61
CA VAL A 7 14.95 23.76 -7.17
C VAL A 7 15.16 22.30 -7.59
N LEU A 8 16.40 21.86 -7.81
CA LEU A 8 16.70 20.47 -8.19
C LEU A 8 16.14 19.43 -7.19
N PRO A 9 16.29 19.56 -5.87
CA PRO A 9 15.71 18.63 -4.90
C PRO A 9 14.18 18.55 -4.99
N ASN A 10 13.52 19.70 -5.17
CA ASN A 10 12.08 19.79 -5.36
C ASN A 10 11.60 18.99 -6.57
N ILE A 11 12.25 19.17 -7.72
CA ILE A 11 11.91 18.46 -8.95
C ILE A 11 12.10 16.96 -8.78
N ILE A 12 13.19 16.53 -8.12
CA ILE A 12 13.46 15.12 -7.85
C ILE A 12 12.36 14.50 -6.99
N VAL A 13 11.95 15.17 -5.91
CA VAL A 13 10.86 14.69 -5.02
C VAL A 13 9.54 14.59 -5.77
N VAL A 14 9.20 15.57 -6.60
CA VAL A 14 7.97 15.55 -7.41
C VAL A 14 7.98 14.40 -8.41
N VAL A 15 9.06 14.22 -9.17
CA VAL A 15 9.18 13.11 -10.13
C VAL A 15 9.11 11.76 -9.43
N TRP A 16 9.78 11.63 -8.27
CA TRP A 16 9.75 10.41 -7.46
C TRP A 16 8.36 10.12 -6.89
N SER A 17 7.61 11.16 -6.52
CA SER A 17 6.22 11.05 -6.07
C SER A 17 5.30 10.54 -7.18
N PHE A 18 5.43 11.06 -8.40
CA PHE A 18 4.68 10.56 -9.54
C PHE A 18 4.97 9.08 -9.84
N LEU A 19 6.24 8.67 -9.79
CA LEU A 19 6.63 7.27 -9.93
C LEU A 19 5.99 6.38 -8.85
N ASN A 20 5.92 6.84 -7.61
CA ASN A 20 5.28 6.09 -6.51
C ASN A 20 3.77 5.96 -6.70
N ILE A 21 3.10 7.01 -7.18
CA ILE A 21 1.66 6.95 -7.48
C ILE A 21 1.39 5.92 -8.58
N VAL A 22 2.17 5.93 -9.67
CA VAL A 22 2.04 4.95 -10.75
C VAL A 22 2.33 3.54 -10.24
N PHE A 23 3.32 3.37 -9.37
CA PHE A 23 3.63 2.08 -8.75
C PHE A 23 2.49 1.57 -7.87
N MET A 24 1.88 2.43 -7.05
CA MET A 24 0.71 2.08 -6.23
C MET A 24 -0.49 1.68 -7.10
N LEU A 25 -0.76 2.44 -8.16
CA LEU A 25 -1.81 2.09 -9.13
C LEU A 25 -1.53 0.74 -9.81
N TYR A 26 -0.27 0.43 -10.11
CA TYR A 26 0.12 -0.88 -10.61
C TYR A 26 -0.19 -1.99 -9.59
N LEU A 27 0.10 -1.78 -8.31
CA LEU A 27 -0.24 -2.74 -7.25
C LEU A 27 -1.76 -2.93 -7.13
N ASP A 28 -2.52 -1.84 -7.16
CA ASP A 28 -3.99 -1.86 -7.10
C ASP A 28 -4.61 -2.64 -8.27
N VAL A 29 -4.07 -2.48 -9.48
CA VAL A 29 -4.66 -3.08 -10.68
C VAL A 29 -4.19 -4.53 -10.89
N LYS A 30 -2.92 -4.84 -10.59
CA LYS A 30 -2.30 -6.13 -10.95
C LYS A 30 -2.06 -7.07 -9.78
N LYS A 31 -1.92 -6.57 -8.55
CA LYS A 31 -1.52 -7.38 -7.39
C LYS A 31 -2.60 -7.48 -6.32
N LEU A 32 -3.53 -6.52 -6.26
CA LEU A 32 -4.61 -6.50 -5.28
C LEU A 32 -5.46 -7.77 -5.34
N ASP A 33 -5.97 -8.16 -6.51
CA ASP A 33 -6.84 -9.34 -6.63
C ASP A 33 -6.12 -10.63 -6.19
N ILE A 34 -4.80 -10.70 -6.39
CA ILE A 34 -3.98 -11.83 -5.94
C ILE A 34 -3.84 -11.81 -4.41
N LEU A 35 -3.59 -10.64 -3.82
CA LEU A 35 -3.48 -10.47 -2.38
C LEU A 35 -4.80 -10.76 -1.67
N GLU A 36 -5.91 -10.29 -2.23
CA GLU A 36 -7.26 -10.56 -1.71
C GLU A 36 -7.56 -12.07 -1.72
N LYS A 37 -7.15 -12.82 -2.76
CA LYS A 37 -7.27 -14.28 -2.80
C LYS A 37 -6.53 -15.00 -1.67
N TYR A 38 -5.31 -14.57 -1.35
CA TYR A 38 -4.57 -15.14 -0.20
C TYR A 38 -5.24 -14.82 1.15
N LEU A 39 -6.09 -13.80 1.17
CA LEU A 39 -6.77 -13.28 2.35
C LEU A 39 -8.29 -13.47 2.30
N GLU A 40 -8.83 -14.34 1.44
CA GLU A 40 -10.28 -14.57 1.31
C GLU A 40 -10.94 -15.03 2.62
N GLY A 41 -10.17 -15.61 3.54
CA GLY A 41 -10.63 -15.96 4.89
C GLY A 41 -10.67 -14.80 5.89
N SER A 42 -10.17 -13.62 5.54
CA SER A 42 -10.16 -12.45 6.42
C SER A 42 -11.47 -11.68 6.31
N LYS A 43 -12.17 -11.57 7.45
CA LYS A 43 -13.38 -10.76 7.57
C LYS A 43 -13.16 -9.32 7.10
N TRP A 44 -12.01 -8.74 7.42
CA TRP A 44 -11.71 -7.36 7.03
C TRP A 44 -11.56 -7.17 5.52
N VAL A 45 -11.02 -8.15 4.79
CA VAL A 45 -10.92 -8.10 3.33
C VAL A 45 -12.30 -8.27 2.67
N LEU A 46 -13.14 -9.17 3.19
CA LEU A 46 -14.51 -9.34 2.70
C LEU A 46 -15.37 -8.10 2.96
N ASP A 47 -15.28 -7.52 4.17
CA ASP A 47 -15.92 -6.25 4.50
C ASP A 47 -15.40 -5.12 3.60
N ALA A 48 -14.09 -5.09 3.32
CA ALA A 48 -13.51 -4.10 2.42
C ALA A 48 -13.99 -4.27 0.97
N GLN A 49 -14.18 -5.49 0.46
CA GLN A 49 -14.73 -5.73 -0.88
C GLN A 49 -16.20 -5.34 -1.01
N THR A 50 -16.98 -5.49 0.07
CA THR A 50 -18.41 -5.13 0.08
C THR A 50 -18.61 -3.62 0.26
N VAL A 51 -17.80 -2.98 1.10
CA VAL A 51 -17.87 -1.53 1.34
C VAL A 51 -17.21 -0.73 0.21
N PHE A 52 -16.06 -1.19 -0.28
CA PHE A 52 -15.29 -0.50 -1.32
C PHE A 52 -15.48 -1.20 -2.66
N GLY A 53 -16.16 -0.52 -3.58
CA GLY A 53 -16.41 -1.03 -4.94
C GLY A 53 -15.14 -1.24 -5.77
N GLY A 54 -15.30 -1.76 -6.99
CA GLY A 54 -14.19 -2.12 -7.89
C GLY A 54 -13.48 -0.97 -8.60
N GLY A 55 -13.86 0.29 -8.36
CA GLY A 55 -13.21 1.46 -8.95
C GLY A 55 -11.79 1.66 -8.42
N ILE A 56 -10.98 2.49 -9.11
CA ILE A 56 -9.57 2.74 -8.74
C ILE A 56 -9.42 3.17 -7.28
N VAL A 57 -10.29 4.09 -6.82
CA VAL A 57 -10.29 4.56 -5.42
C VAL A 57 -10.64 3.43 -4.44
N GLY A 58 -11.66 2.63 -4.77
CA GLY A 58 -12.07 1.50 -3.93
C GLY A 58 -10.97 0.44 -3.84
N ARG A 59 -10.32 0.13 -4.95
CA ARG A 59 -9.16 -0.78 -5.00
C ARG A 59 -8.01 -0.30 -4.12
N ASN A 60 -7.68 1.00 -4.20
CA ASN A 60 -6.64 1.58 -3.36
C ASN A 60 -6.96 1.45 -1.85
N LEU A 61 -8.21 1.67 -1.46
CA LEU A 61 -8.66 1.50 -0.07
C LEU A 61 -8.59 0.04 0.39
N ARG A 62 -8.92 -0.91 -0.48
CA ARG A 62 -8.75 -2.34 -0.17
C ARG A 62 -7.28 -2.73 -0.06
N LEU A 63 -6.39 -2.15 -0.88
CA LEU A 63 -4.94 -2.35 -0.74
C LEU A 63 -4.43 -1.85 0.62
N HIS A 64 -4.97 -0.74 1.14
CA HIS A 64 -4.65 -0.26 2.48
C HIS A 64 -5.05 -1.25 3.58
N VAL A 65 -6.20 -1.90 3.44
CA VAL A 65 -6.63 -2.97 4.36
C VAL A 65 -5.67 -4.14 4.34
N VAL A 66 -5.30 -4.61 3.14
CA VAL A 66 -4.29 -5.67 2.96
C VAL A 66 -2.95 -5.28 3.58
N PHE A 67 -2.50 -4.05 3.35
CA PHE A 67 -1.27 -3.52 3.94
C PHE A 67 -1.36 -3.49 5.48
N GLY A 68 -2.50 -3.09 6.04
CA GLY A 68 -2.75 -3.12 7.49
C GLY A 68 -2.60 -4.52 8.09
N ILE A 69 -3.16 -5.54 7.43
CA ILE A 69 -3.03 -6.95 7.84
C ILE A 69 -1.57 -7.42 7.76
N ILE A 70 -0.84 -7.01 6.72
CA ILE A 70 0.58 -7.33 6.52
C ILE A 70 1.48 -6.68 7.58
N LEU A 71 1.21 -5.41 7.90
CA LEU A 71 2.01 -4.60 8.82
C LEU A 71 1.76 -5.00 10.27
N LEU A 72 0.49 -5.20 10.63
CA LEU A 72 0.04 -5.44 11.99
C LEU A 72 -0.83 -6.71 12.09
N PRO A 73 -0.28 -7.90 11.83
CA PRO A 73 -1.04 -9.14 11.84
C PRO A 73 -1.59 -9.47 13.24
N THR A 74 -0.81 -9.21 14.29
CA THR A 74 -1.22 -9.52 15.68
C THR A 74 -2.45 -8.70 16.12
N PRO A 75 -2.47 -7.35 16.00
CA PRO A 75 -3.66 -6.57 16.30
C PRO A 75 -4.89 -6.98 15.46
N CYS A 76 -4.70 -7.32 14.19
CA CYS A 76 -5.79 -7.76 13.32
C CYS A 76 -6.40 -9.09 13.80
N TYR A 77 -5.56 -10.03 14.23
CA TYR A 77 -6.00 -11.29 14.80
C TYR A 77 -6.75 -11.10 16.12
N TRP A 78 -6.19 -10.31 17.04
CA TRP A 78 -6.82 -10.05 18.34
C TRP A 78 -8.20 -9.41 18.23
N ARG A 79 -8.44 -8.63 17.17
CA ARG A 79 -9.72 -8.01 16.86
C ARG A 79 -10.65 -8.88 16.02
N GLY A 80 -10.24 -10.10 15.67
CA GLY A 80 -11.02 -11.00 14.80
C GLY A 80 -11.18 -10.49 13.36
N LEU A 81 -10.28 -9.60 12.91
CA LEU A 81 -10.31 -9.00 11.57
C LEU A 81 -9.64 -9.90 10.52
N ALA A 82 -8.63 -10.68 10.93
CA ALA A 82 -7.91 -11.60 10.07
C ALA A 82 -7.45 -12.85 10.85
N ASP A 83 -7.24 -13.95 10.14
CA ASP A 83 -6.65 -15.16 10.73
C ASP A 83 -5.25 -14.88 11.29
N ARG A 84 -4.86 -15.64 12.32
CA ARG A 84 -3.52 -15.56 12.93
C ARG A 84 -2.39 -15.75 11.92
N ASP A 85 -2.64 -16.59 10.91
CA ASP A 85 -1.70 -16.91 9.83
C ASP A 85 -2.01 -16.20 8.51
N ALA A 86 -2.94 -15.24 8.48
CA ALA A 86 -3.28 -14.50 7.26
C ALA A 86 -2.04 -13.84 6.63
N GLY A 87 -1.15 -13.29 7.46
CA GLY A 87 0.12 -12.70 7.02
C GLY A 87 1.17 -13.72 6.54
N ASN A 88 1.05 -14.99 6.93
CA ASN A 88 1.93 -16.09 6.52
C ASN A 88 1.46 -16.78 5.22
N LYS A 89 0.16 -16.69 4.89
CA LYS A 89 -0.40 -17.19 3.63
C LYS A 89 0.10 -16.42 2.40
N ILE A 90 0.50 -15.16 2.59
CA ILE A 90 0.99 -14.29 1.52
C ILE A 90 2.47 -14.63 1.21
N PRO A 91 2.85 -14.79 -0.07
CA PRO A 91 4.24 -14.99 -0.45
C PRO A 91 5.12 -13.84 0.05
N LYS A 92 6.29 -14.16 0.63
CA LYS A 92 7.25 -13.17 1.16
C LYS A 92 7.60 -12.07 0.13
N ALA A 93 7.71 -12.44 -1.14
CA ALA A 93 7.99 -11.49 -2.22
C ALA A 93 6.85 -10.48 -2.44
N LEU A 94 5.58 -10.92 -2.46
CA LEU A 94 4.44 -10.01 -2.56
C LEU A 94 4.34 -9.10 -1.33
N ARG A 95 4.55 -9.67 -0.14
CA ARG A 95 4.57 -8.92 1.11
C ARG A 95 5.64 -7.82 1.09
N ALA A 96 6.85 -8.15 0.64
CA ALA A 96 7.95 -7.20 0.52
C ALA A 96 7.63 -6.10 -0.50
N ILE A 97 7.06 -6.42 -1.65
CA ILE A 97 6.68 -5.44 -2.67
C ILE A 97 5.66 -4.43 -2.12
N VAL A 98 4.64 -4.90 -1.40
CA VAL A 98 3.63 -4.02 -0.79
C VAL A 98 4.27 -3.16 0.31
N LEU A 99 5.06 -3.75 1.21
CA LEU A 99 5.78 -3.01 2.25
C LEU A 99 6.70 -1.94 1.66
N VAL A 100 7.52 -2.28 0.68
CA VAL A 100 8.44 -1.34 0.02
C VAL A 100 7.66 -0.21 -0.65
N GLY A 101 6.55 -0.52 -1.33
CA GLY A 101 5.67 0.49 -1.95
C GLY A 101 5.12 1.48 -0.92
N TYR A 102 4.52 0.99 0.16
CA TYR A 102 3.96 1.85 1.21
C TYR A 102 5.03 2.62 2.00
N THR A 103 6.19 2.01 2.25
CA THR A 103 7.30 2.68 2.95
C THR A 103 7.88 3.80 2.07
N SER A 104 8.03 3.55 0.77
CA SER A 104 8.47 4.56 -0.22
C SER A 104 7.46 5.69 -0.35
N PHE A 105 6.17 5.39 -0.28
CA PHE A 105 5.10 6.39 -0.28
C PHE A 105 5.16 7.27 0.98
N LEU A 106 5.34 6.67 2.17
CA LEU A 106 5.53 7.39 3.43
C LEU A 106 6.77 8.29 3.41
N MET A 107 7.89 7.81 2.89
CA MET A 107 9.11 8.62 2.75
C MET A 107 8.89 9.82 1.82
N ASN A 108 8.20 9.62 0.69
CA ASN A 108 7.83 10.72 -0.20
C ASN A 108 6.93 11.75 0.48
N PHE A 109 5.92 11.27 1.20
CA PHE A 109 5.00 12.14 1.91
C PHE A 109 5.77 13.04 2.87
N LEU A 110 6.68 12.48 3.69
CA LEU A 110 7.53 13.25 4.59
C LEU A 110 8.48 14.20 3.84
N ALA A 111 9.07 13.77 2.72
CA ALA A 111 9.97 14.61 1.94
C ALA A 111 9.26 15.86 1.38
N VAL A 112 8.00 15.74 0.95
CA VAL A 112 7.21 16.89 0.45
C VAL A 112 6.91 17.93 1.54
N PHE A 113 6.89 17.56 2.82
CA PHE A 113 6.71 18.55 3.91
C PHE A 113 8.00 19.23 4.36
N ILE A 114 9.15 18.64 4.04
CA ILE A 114 10.46 19.14 4.48
C ILE A 114 11.06 20.11 3.46
N VAL A 115 10.78 19.89 2.17
CA VAL A 115 11.27 20.71 1.04
C VAL A 115 10.32 21.87 0.76
#